data_AF-A0A5N8X426-F1
#
_entry.id   AF-A0A5N8X426-F1
#
_cell.length_a   1.000
_cell.length_b   1.000
_cell.length_c   1.000
_cell.angle_alpha   90.00
_cell.angle_beta   90.00
_cell.angle_gamma   90.00
#
_symmetry.space_group_name_H-M   'P 1'
#
loop_
_entity.id
_entity.type
_entity.pdbx_description
1 polymer ?
#
loop_
_entity_poly.entity_id
_entity_poly.type
_entity_poly.pdbx_seq_one_letter_code
_entity_poly.pdbx_strand_id
1 'polypeptide(L)'
;MDDAFDEGYPEDAEGPVRTVRVAPFRIDTTAVTDARFTDFVRATGYRTEAEQYGSSYVFHLTLRPRARDAVLGAVAGAPWWASGASGT
;
A
#
# COMPACT_ATOMS: atom_id res chain seq x y z
N MET A 1 9.53 -3.43 22.07
CA MET A 1 9.10 -2.87 20.77
C MET A 1 10.36 -2.42 20.07
N ASP A 2 10.31 -2.22 18.75
CA ASP A 2 11.43 -1.72 17.92
C ASP A 2 12.48 -2.82 17.57
N ASP A 3 13.43 -2.50 16.69
CA ASP A 3 14.45 -3.40 16.10
C ASP A 3 15.50 -3.81 17.14
N ALA A 4 15.55 -5.11 17.42
CA ALA A 4 16.47 -5.70 18.39
C ALA A 4 17.78 -6.20 17.76
N PHE A 5 17.88 -6.23 16.43
CA PHE A 5 19.01 -6.78 15.70
C PHE A 5 19.88 -5.70 15.05
N ASP A 6 19.42 -4.44 15.03
CA ASP A 6 20.15 -3.30 14.44
C ASP A 6 20.41 -3.54 12.94
N GLU A 7 19.39 -4.07 12.25
CA GLU A 7 19.40 -4.41 10.82
C GLU A 7 18.58 -3.42 9.98
N GLY A 8 17.77 -2.58 10.63
CA GLY A 8 16.96 -1.57 9.98
C GLY A 8 17.78 -0.45 9.34
N TYR A 9 17.15 0.29 8.43
CA TYR A 9 17.74 1.50 7.86
C TYR A 9 17.58 2.67 8.84
N PRO A 10 18.59 3.57 8.98
CA PRO A 10 18.50 4.71 9.89
C PRO A 10 17.29 5.62 9.63
N GLU A 11 16.84 5.69 8.37
CA GLU A 11 15.71 6.52 7.95
C GLU A 11 14.36 5.98 8.43
N ASP A 12 14.25 4.67 8.73
CA ASP A 12 13.01 4.02 9.16
C ASP A 12 12.73 4.21 10.66
N ALA A 13 13.72 4.70 11.41
CA ALA A 13 13.64 5.00 12.85
C ALA A 13 13.06 3.82 13.67
N GLU A 14 13.44 2.60 13.31
CA GLU A 14 12.99 1.38 13.97
C GLU A 14 13.64 1.16 15.35
N GLY A 15 14.39 2.11 15.90
CA GLY A 15 15.06 2.00 17.19
C GLY A 15 14.99 3.29 18.01
N PRO A 16 15.53 3.29 19.25
CA PRO A 16 16.04 2.13 19.99
C PRO A 16 14.93 1.27 20.59
N VAL A 17 15.26 0.01 20.92
CA VAL A 17 14.38 -0.90 21.67
C VAL A 17 13.89 -0.25 22.95
N ARG A 18 12.56 -0.22 23.12
CA ARG A 18 11.93 0.28 24.35
C ARG A 18 10.83 -0.62 24.89
N THR A 19 10.62 -0.50 26.20
CA THR A 19 9.50 -1.14 26.90
C THR A 19 8.24 -0.30 26.72
N VAL A 20 7.17 -0.93 26.23
CA VAL A 20 5.87 -0.28 26.01
C VAL A 20 4.78 -1.04 26.75
N ARG A 21 3.93 -0.31 27.47
CA ARG A 21 2.72 -0.86 28.10
C ARG A 21 1.51 -0.45 27.27
N VAL A 22 0.72 -1.44 26.85
CA VAL A 22 -0.53 -1.23 26.13
C VAL A 22 -1.72 -1.67 26.97
N ALA A 23 -2.82 -0.92 26.88
CA ALA A 23 -4.10 -1.34 27.45
C ALA A 23 -4.72 -2.46 26.59
N PRO A 24 -5.71 -3.22 27.09
CA PRO A 24 -6.43 -4.19 26.27
C PRO A 24 -7.08 -3.52 25.05
N PHE A 25 -6.93 -4.13 23.87
CA PHE A 25 -7.54 -3.69 22.62
C PHE A 25 -7.95 -4.89 21.76
N ARG A 26 -8.76 -4.64 20.73
CA ARG A 26 -9.09 -5.65 19.70
C ARG A 26 -8.30 -5.38 18.44
N ILE A 27 -7.90 -6.44 17.77
CA ILE A 27 -7.26 -6.41 16.45
C ILE A 27 -7.87 -7.53 15.61
N ASP A 28 -8.13 -7.26 14.34
CA ASP A 28 -8.60 -8.29 13.41
C ASP A 28 -7.50 -9.33 13.18
N THR A 29 -7.89 -10.59 13.09
CA THR A 29 -6.95 -11.71 12.87
C THR A 29 -6.44 -11.79 11.43
N THR A 30 -7.06 -11.05 10.51
CA THR A 30 -6.69 -10.96 9.10
C THR A 30 -6.70 -9.51 8.65
N ALA A 31 -5.97 -9.18 7.59
CA ALA A 31 -6.17 -7.92 6.88
C ALA A 31 -7.62 -7.80 6.36
N VAL A 32 -8.05 -6.57 6.06
CA VAL A 32 -9.33 -6.34 5.38
C VAL A 32 -9.27 -6.99 4.01
N THR A 33 -10.20 -7.91 3.75
CA THR A 33 -10.30 -8.64 2.49
C THR A 33 -11.01 -7.81 1.41
N ASP A 34 -10.76 -8.12 0.14
CA ASP A 34 -11.50 -7.54 -1.00
C ASP A 34 -13.02 -7.65 -0.85
N ALA A 35 -13.55 -8.77 -0.34
CA ALA A 35 -14.99 -8.96 -0.13
C ALA A 35 -15.56 -7.93 0.85
N ARG A 36 -14.95 -7.81 2.05
CA ARG A 36 -15.33 -6.81 3.05
C ARG A 36 -15.22 -5.37 2.52
N PHE A 37 -14.14 -5.06 1.81
CA PHE A 37 -13.96 -3.71 1.24
C PHE A 37 -14.99 -3.42 0.14
N THR A 38 -15.33 -4.42 -0.68
CA THR A 38 -16.40 -4.31 -1.69
C THR A 38 -17.74 -4.02 -1.05
N ASP A 39 -18.10 -4.71 0.03
CA ASP A 39 -19.35 -4.46 0.75
C ASP A 39 -19.40 -3.04 1.33
N PHE A 40 -18.27 -2.56 1.88
CA PHE A 40 -18.14 -1.18 2.34
C PHE A 40 -18.35 -0.16 1.20
N VAL A 41 -17.70 -0.34 0.05
CA VAL A 41 -17.85 0.56 -1.10
C VAL A 41 -19.30 0.57 -1.59
N ARG A 42 -19.96 -0.60 -1.69
CA ARG A 42 -21.37 -0.71 -2.09
C ARG A 42 -22.31 0.01 -1.13
N ALA A 43 -22.05 -0.09 0.17
CA ALA A 43 -22.89 0.53 1.20
C ALA A 43 -22.75 2.05 1.27
N THR A 44 -21.59 2.60 0.90
CA THR A 44 -21.24 4.00 1.15
C THR A 44 -21.04 4.84 -0.12
N GLY A 45 -20.82 4.20 -1.27
CA GLY A 45 -20.40 4.87 -2.49
C GLY A 45 -18.96 5.42 -2.42
N TYR A 46 -18.12 4.90 -1.53
CA TYR A 46 -16.76 5.39 -1.32
C TYR A 46 -15.90 5.29 -2.59
N ARG A 47 -15.19 6.38 -2.91
CA ARG A 47 -14.16 6.42 -3.96
C ARG A 47 -12.78 6.51 -3.33
N THR A 48 -11.92 5.55 -3.64
CA THR A 48 -10.52 5.53 -3.19
C THR A 48 -9.72 6.69 -3.77
N GLU A 49 -8.60 7.02 -3.13
CA GLU A 49 -7.67 8.02 -3.68
C GLU A 49 -7.15 7.61 -5.06
N ALA A 50 -6.89 6.31 -5.30
CA ALA A 50 -6.48 5.81 -6.62
C ALA A 50 -7.52 6.15 -7.71
N GLU A 51 -8.82 6.09 -7.40
CA GLU A 51 -9.90 6.46 -8.32
C GLU A 51 -10.09 7.98 -8.43
N GLN A 52 -9.75 8.75 -7.40
CA GLN A 52 -9.85 10.21 -7.42
C GLN A 52 -8.69 10.83 -8.21
N TYR A 53 -7.47 10.33 -8.01
CA TYR A 53 -6.28 10.72 -8.77
C TYR A 53 -6.20 10.04 -10.14
N GLY A 54 -7.03 9.02 -10.38
CA GLY A 54 -7.07 8.27 -11.64
C GLY A 54 -5.79 7.46 -11.91
N SER A 55 -4.98 7.18 -10.88
CA SER A 55 -3.72 6.46 -11.01
C SER A 55 -3.35 5.73 -9.71
N SER A 56 -2.52 4.70 -9.85
CA SER A 56 -1.86 4.00 -8.74
C SER A 56 -0.59 3.32 -9.25
N TYR A 57 0.15 2.68 -8.34
CA TYR A 57 1.38 1.97 -8.67
C TYR A 57 1.14 0.49 -8.92
N VAL A 58 1.75 -0.03 -9.99
CA VAL A 58 1.73 -1.44 -10.35
C VAL A 58 3.16 -1.95 -10.42
N PHE A 59 3.41 -3.12 -9.82
CA PHE A 59 4.72 -3.75 -9.90
C PHE A 59 4.99 -4.17 -11.34
N HIS A 60 6.12 -3.76 -11.91
CA HIS A 60 6.33 -3.80 -13.36
C HIS A 60 6.20 -5.21 -13.97
N LEU A 61 6.58 -6.27 -13.24
CA LEU A 61 6.45 -7.67 -13.71
C LEU A 61 5.00 -8.17 -13.75
N THR A 62 4.08 -7.47 -13.10
CA THR A 62 2.64 -7.80 -13.08
C THR A 62 1.82 -6.96 -14.07
N LEU A 63 2.47 -6.05 -14.80
CA LEU A 63 1.80 -5.23 -15.80
C LEU A 63 1.24 -6.11 -16.93
N ARG A 64 -0.08 -6.05 -17.10
CA ARG A 64 -0.74 -6.70 -18.22
C ARG A 64 -0.34 -5.99 -19.52
N PRO A 65 -0.18 -6.71 -20.65
CA PRO A 65 0.22 -6.11 -21.92
C PRO A 65 -0.66 -4.91 -22.33
N ARG A 66 -1.97 -5.00 -22.10
CA ARG A 66 -2.94 -3.93 -22.41
C ARG A 66 -2.78 -2.66 -21.58
N ALA A 67 -2.09 -2.72 -20.44
CA ALA A 67 -1.90 -1.57 -19.56
C ALA A 67 -0.58 -0.83 -19.84
N ARG A 68 0.27 -1.33 -20.77
CA ARG A 68 1.58 -0.74 -21.05
C ARG A 68 1.48 0.68 -21.58
N ASP A 69 0.48 0.95 -22.41
CA ASP A 69 0.26 2.27 -23.01
C ASP A 69 -0.25 3.30 -21.99
N ALA A 70 -0.76 2.84 -20.84
CA ALA A 70 -1.26 3.69 -19.75
C ALA A 70 -0.19 4.00 -18.68
N VAL A 71 1.04 3.49 -18.84
CA VAL A 71 2.15 3.76 -17.92
C VAL A 71 2.65 5.18 -18.13
N LEU A 72 2.61 6.00 -17.08
CA LEU A 72 3.07 7.38 -17.06
C LEU A 72 4.58 7.48 -16.80
N GLY A 73 5.17 6.46 -16.17
CA GLY A 73 6.60 6.39 -15.89
C GLY A 73 6.92 5.46 -14.73
N ALA A 74 8.21 5.27 -14.46
CA ALA A 74 8.69 4.54 -13.29
C ALA A 74 8.92 5.51 -12.11
N VAL A 75 8.74 5.04 -10.88
CA VAL A 75 8.99 5.83 -9.68
C VAL A 75 10.49 6.07 -9.50
N ALA A 76 10.89 7.33 -9.31
CA ALA A 76 12.28 7.68 -9.03
C ALA A 76 12.74 7.03 -7.71
N GLY A 77 13.90 6.37 -7.73
CA GLY A 77 14.40 5.62 -6.57
C GLY A 77 13.76 4.24 -6.36
N ALA A 78 12.66 3.93 -7.05
CA ALA A 78 12.00 2.62 -7.00
C ALA A 78 11.50 2.19 -8.40
N PRO A 79 12.40 1.96 -9.37
CA PRO A 79 12.05 1.77 -10.79
C PRO A 79 11.22 0.51 -11.08
N TRP A 80 11.07 -0.39 -10.10
CA TRP A 80 10.19 -1.55 -10.18
C TRP A 80 8.70 -1.20 -10.03
N TRP A 81 8.37 0.03 -9.65
CA TRP A 81 7.00 0.54 -9.62
C TRP A 81 6.71 1.38 -10.86
N ALA A 82 5.74 0.96 -11.65
CA ALA A 82 5.16 1.75 -12.72
C ALA A 82 3.99 2.57 -12.18
N SER A 83 4.01 3.88 -12.38
CA SER A 83 2.83 4.72 -12.25
C SER A 83 1.99 4.55 -13.50
N GLY A 84 0.71 4.22 -13.34
CA GLY A 84 -0.22 4.09 -14.46
C GLY A 84 -1.54 4.78 -14.18
N ALA A 85 -2.12 5.39 -15.21
CA ALA A 85 -3.48 5.88 -15.14
C ALA A 85 -4.47 4.71 -15.31
N SER A 86 -5.59 4.74 -14.60
CA SER A 86 -6.72 3.86 -14.90
C SER A 86 -7.24 4.25 -16.29
N GLY A 87 -6.95 3.42 -17.29
CA GLY A 87 -7.51 3.58 -18.62
C GLY A 87 -9.03 3.51 -18.55
N THR A 88 -9.70 4.57 -19.00
CA THR A 88 -11.12 4.55 -19.38
C THR A 88 -11.34 3.62 -20.57
#